data_AF-A0A8T5R522-F1
#
_entry.id   AF-A0A8T5R522-F1
#
_cell.length_a   1.000
_cell.length_b   1.000
_cell.length_c   1.000
_cell.angle_alpha   90.00
_cell.angle_beta   90.00
_cell.angle_gamma   90.00
#
_symmetry.space_group_name_H-M   'P 1'
#
loop_
_entity.id
_entity.type
_entity.pdbx_description
1 polymer ?
#
loop_
_entity_poly.entity_id
_entity_poly.type
_entity_poly.pdbx_seq_one_letter_code
_entity_poly.pdbx_strand_id
1 'polypeptide(L)'
;MRHNMRRLMLLIVATALLFAGLATLATAQDDDEGDDPAEVERKVEVETDDDGVSMVFKREDGAGEDKVEMEFRVDDATFRTKYETENATEEMELKLSVVFGALAEFRDSDGDGAYDDGETIVSAWSLGEGGETELEGVPDLEELGGDRSIDWGTPEVRDVTADGVTGKTIVVAGTFDGAGAFLLRFHVFGDFVDFQGESLHPTSAKIDIVFRDYPFEEEDTLVALFMETESKAEHEFEDDHDEVEEDEEGVASSASLGDRNMSLVFTWKGNATVDGNDTTVHTTVLAEKTESEAEEGETEEKHEKAFALTYARGTNIVHDPEMFLSSADENGVETETSPAAGPMLVLLGVALLAVAARRRL
;
A
#
# COMPACT_ATOMS: atom_id res chain seq x y z
N MET A 1 -2.13 -8.19 27.20
CA MET A 1 -3.19 -7.64 26.33
C MET A 1 -3.16 -8.24 24.91
N ARG A 2 -1.98 -8.56 24.36
CA ARG A 2 -1.75 -9.22 23.04
C ARG A 2 -2.49 -10.55 22.75
N HIS A 3 -3.06 -11.24 23.75
CA HIS A 3 -3.78 -12.51 23.55
C HIS A 3 -5.29 -12.36 23.29
N ASN A 4 -5.86 -11.17 23.52
CA ASN A 4 -7.27 -10.90 23.23
C ASN A 4 -7.51 -10.42 21.79
N MET A 5 -6.47 -9.90 21.13
CA MET A 5 -6.56 -9.39 19.75
C MET A 5 -6.69 -10.52 18.71
N ARG A 6 -5.97 -11.63 18.89
CA ARG A 6 -6.12 -12.84 18.05
C ARG A 6 -7.50 -13.51 18.14
N ARG A 7 -8.28 -13.24 19.20
CA ARG A 7 -9.67 -13.75 19.33
C ARG A 7 -10.73 -12.76 18.84
N LEU A 8 -10.39 -11.49 18.67
CA LEU A 8 -11.29 -10.48 18.13
C LEU A 8 -11.30 -10.52 16.60
N MET A 9 -10.14 -10.69 15.97
CA MET A 9 -10.04 -10.94 14.51
C MET A 9 -10.81 -12.20 14.07
N LEU A 10 -10.77 -13.26 14.88
CA LEU A 10 -11.50 -14.50 14.61
C LEU A 10 -13.03 -14.39 14.82
N LEU A 11 -13.52 -13.30 15.45
CA LEU A 11 -14.95 -13.09 15.71
C LEU A 11 -15.61 -12.12 14.72
N ILE A 12 -14.86 -11.18 14.14
CA ILE A 12 -15.35 -10.24 13.12
C ILE A 12 -15.59 -10.98 11.79
N VAL A 13 -14.66 -11.88 11.40
CA VAL A 13 -14.82 -12.76 10.22
C VAL A 13 -16.04 -13.70 10.35
N ALA A 14 -16.48 -14.04 11.56
CA ALA A 14 -17.67 -14.88 11.77
C ALA A 14 -19.00 -14.12 11.62
N THR A 15 -18.99 -12.79 11.59
CA THR A 15 -20.22 -11.96 11.59
C THR A 15 -20.59 -11.40 10.21
N ALA A 16 -19.64 -11.28 9.28
CA ALA A 16 -19.89 -10.92 7.87
C ALA A 16 -20.74 -11.96 7.11
N LEU A 17 -20.83 -13.20 7.61
CA LEU A 17 -21.59 -14.30 6.99
C LEU A 17 -23.13 -14.22 7.10
N LEU A 18 -23.72 -13.10 7.56
CA LEU A 18 -25.17 -13.01 7.82
C LEU A 18 -25.98 -12.08 6.88
N PHE A 19 -25.38 -11.45 5.87
CA PHE A 19 -26.09 -10.50 4.99
C PHE A 19 -25.91 -10.66 3.47
N ALA A 20 -25.66 -11.88 2.97
CA ALA A 20 -25.86 -12.18 1.54
C ALA A 20 -27.32 -12.57 1.26
N GLY A 21 -28.17 -11.54 1.09
CA GLY A 21 -29.59 -11.73 0.79
C GLY A 21 -30.12 -10.68 -0.17
N LEU A 22 -29.68 -10.70 -1.43
CA LEU A 22 -30.36 -9.96 -2.50
C LEU A 22 -30.51 -10.78 -3.79
N ALA A 23 -31.78 -11.13 -4.02
CA ALA A 23 -32.51 -11.54 -5.22
C ALA A 23 -31.76 -11.55 -6.58
N THR A 24 -31.62 -12.74 -7.15
CA THR A 24 -31.55 -12.95 -8.60
C THR A 24 -32.96 -13.02 -9.21
N LEU A 25 -33.20 -12.16 -10.21
CA LEU A 25 -34.39 -12.16 -11.08
C LEU A 25 -34.18 -13.20 -12.18
N ALA A 26 -34.79 -14.37 -12.05
CA ALA A 26 -34.78 -15.39 -13.09
C ALA A 26 -35.65 -14.97 -14.27
N THR A 27 -35.05 -14.52 -15.38
CA THR A 27 -35.69 -14.47 -16.69
C THR A 27 -35.44 -15.77 -17.44
N ALA A 28 -36.48 -16.59 -17.57
CA ALA A 28 -36.43 -17.81 -18.36
C ALA A 28 -36.45 -17.46 -19.86
N GLN A 29 -35.37 -17.78 -20.60
CA GLN A 29 -35.36 -17.80 -22.06
C GLN A 29 -34.42 -18.87 -22.63
N ASP A 30 -35.04 -19.79 -23.37
CA ASP A 30 -34.59 -20.73 -24.42
C ASP A 30 -33.24 -21.47 -24.31
N ASP A 31 -33.38 -22.81 -24.33
CA ASP A 31 -32.36 -23.87 -24.33
C ASP A 31 -31.46 -23.84 -25.59
N ASP A 32 -30.29 -23.20 -25.49
CA ASP A 32 -29.11 -23.52 -26.30
C ASP A 32 -28.04 -23.99 -25.30
N GLU A 33 -27.74 -25.30 -25.29
CA GLU A 33 -26.78 -25.96 -24.38
C GLU A 33 -25.33 -25.57 -24.74
N GLY A 34 -25.03 -24.28 -24.74
CA GLY A 34 -23.66 -23.77 -24.65
C GLY A 34 -23.18 -23.89 -23.22
N ASP A 35 -21.96 -24.41 -23.01
CA ASP A 35 -21.24 -24.26 -21.75
C ASP A 35 -21.12 -22.77 -21.46
N ASP A 36 -22.07 -22.21 -20.72
CA ASP A 36 -21.96 -20.85 -20.20
C ASP A 36 -20.71 -20.83 -19.33
N PRO A 37 -19.74 -19.93 -19.61
CA PRO A 37 -18.56 -19.81 -18.78
C PRO A 37 -19.03 -19.56 -17.35
N ALA A 38 -18.48 -20.32 -16.40
CA ALA A 38 -18.84 -20.18 -15.00
C ALA A 38 -18.79 -18.69 -14.59
N GLU A 39 -19.89 -18.18 -14.07
CA GLU A 39 -19.95 -16.80 -13.60
C GLU A 39 -18.97 -16.64 -12.43
N VAL A 40 -17.98 -15.76 -12.59
CA VAL A 40 -17.03 -15.41 -11.52
C VAL A 40 -17.66 -14.31 -10.68
N GLU A 41 -17.99 -14.63 -9.43
CA GLU A 41 -18.50 -13.63 -8.48
C GLU A 41 -17.34 -12.90 -7.81
N ARG A 42 -17.35 -11.56 -7.86
CA ARG A 42 -16.44 -10.69 -7.11
C ARG A 42 -17.22 -9.90 -6.07
N LYS A 43 -16.71 -9.86 -4.83
CA LYS A 43 -17.34 -9.14 -3.71
C LYS A 43 -16.29 -8.28 -3.01
N VAL A 44 -16.70 -7.06 -2.65
CA VAL A 44 -15.91 -6.13 -1.82
C VAL A 44 -16.73 -5.80 -0.58
N GLU A 45 -16.18 -6.14 0.57
CA GLU A 45 -16.74 -5.85 1.88
C GLU A 45 -15.86 -4.80 2.55
N VAL A 46 -16.49 -3.76 3.12
CA VAL A 46 -15.78 -2.69 3.84
C VAL A 46 -16.44 -2.51 5.20
N GLU A 47 -15.64 -2.63 6.25
CA GLU A 47 -16.04 -2.47 7.65
C GLU A 47 -15.18 -1.39 8.30
N THR A 48 -15.78 -0.54 9.14
CA THR A 48 -15.08 0.53 9.87
C THR A 48 -15.53 0.59 11.31
N ASP A 49 -14.60 0.89 12.20
CA ASP A 49 -14.84 1.19 13.61
C ASP A 49 -13.87 2.30 14.08
N ASP A 50 -13.75 2.49 15.39
CA ASP A 50 -12.85 3.50 15.96
C ASP A 50 -11.37 3.07 15.88
N ASP A 51 -11.08 1.78 15.69
CA ASP A 51 -9.72 1.22 15.63
C ASP A 51 -9.17 1.22 14.19
N GLY A 52 -10.04 1.32 13.17
CA GLY A 52 -9.62 1.42 11.79
C GLY A 52 -10.65 1.05 10.73
N VAL A 53 -10.13 0.60 9.58
CA VAL A 53 -10.92 0.11 8.44
C VAL A 53 -10.38 -1.25 7.98
N SER A 54 -11.28 -2.16 7.66
CA SER A 54 -10.99 -3.43 6.99
C SER A 54 -11.72 -3.49 5.65
N MET A 55 -11.01 -3.94 4.62
CA MET A 55 -11.49 -4.12 3.26
C MET A 55 -11.16 -5.56 2.84
N VAL A 56 -12.16 -6.30 2.38
CA VAL A 56 -11.99 -7.69 1.96
C VAL A 56 -12.50 -7.86 0.54
N PHE A 57 -11.61 -8.32 -0.33
CA PHE A 57 -11.89 -8.65 -1.72
C PHE A 57 -11.91 -10.17 -1.85
N LYS A 58 -13.00 -10.71 -2.38
CA LYS A 58 -13.14 -12.15 -2.62
C LYS A 58 -13.44 -12.42 -4.08
N ARG A 59 -12.75 -13.42 -4.63
CA ARG A 59 -13.04 -14.06 -5.91
C ARG A 59 -13.32 -15.53 -5.63
N GLU A 60 -14.51 -15.98 -6.00
CA GLU A 60 -14.87 -17.39 -6.00
C GLU A 60 -15.05 -17.84 -7.45
N ASP A 61 -14.24 -18.81 -7.89
CA ASP A 61 -14.52 -19.61 -9.07
C ASP A 61 -14.59 -21.08 -8.65
N GLY A 62 -15.30 -21.95 -9.37
CA GLY A 62 -15.52 -23.34 -8.92
C GLY A 62 -14.25 -24.18 -8.64
N ALA A 63 -13.04 -23.64 -8.84
CA ALA A 63 -11.76 -24.26 -8.55
C ALA A 63 -11.07 -23.75 -7.26
N GLY A 64 -11.46 -22.59 -6.70
CA GLY A 64 -10.84 -22.05 -5.49
C GLY A 64 -11.43 -20.71 -5.01
N GLU A 65 -10.94 -20.23 -3.86
CA GLU A 65 -11.23 -18.89 -3.33
C GLU A 65 -9.92 -18.10 -3.25
N ASP A 66 -9.87 -16.95 -3.90
CA ASP A 66 -8.80 -15.97 -3.72
C ASP A 66 -9.31 -14.82 -2.87
N LYS A 67 -8.48 -14.41 -1.92
CA LYS A 67 -8.87 -13.40 -0.95
C LYS A 67 -7.75 -12.40 -0.72
N VAL A 68 -8.07 -11.12 -0.90
CA VAL A 68 -7.19 -10.01 -0.50
C VAL A 68 -7.85 -9.30 0.67
N GLU A 69 -7.17 -9.26 1.81
CA GLU A 69 -7.56 -8.46 2.97
C GLU A 69 -6.64 -7.24 3.06
N MET A 70 -7.23 -6.05 3.15
CA MET A 70 -6.53 -4.81 3.43
C MET A 70 -7.07 -4.23 4.74
N GLU A 71 -6.19 -3.79 5.63
CA GLU A 71 -6.54 -3.25 6.95
C GLU A 71 -5.73 -1.98 7.18
N PHE A 72 -6.37 -0.87 7.54
CA PHE A 72 -5.68 0.27 8.12
C PHE A 72 -6.06 0.40 9.59
N ARG A 73 -5.06 0.45 10.47
CA ARG A 73 -5.24 0.65 11.91
C ARG A 73 -4.80 2.05 12.30
N VAL A 74 -5.66 2.76 13.04
CA VAL A 74 -5.35 4.14 13.47
C VAL A 74 -4.32 4.16 14.59
N ASP A 75 -4.35 3.20 15.51
CA ASP A 75 -3.47 3.17 16.68
C ASP A 75 -1.99 3.12 16.30
N ASP A 76 -1.60 2.35 15.29
CA ASP A 76 -0.21 2.22 14.84
C ASP A 76 0.03 2.84 13.45
N ALA A 77 -0.96 3.58 12.93
CA ALA A 77 -0.99 4.10 11.56
C ALA A 77 -0.45 3.09 10.53
N THR A 78 -0.85 1.83 10.67
CA THR A 78 -0.33 0.73 9.87
C THR A 78 -1.37 0.27 8.86
N PHE A 79 -0.96 0.25 7.59
CA PHE A 79 -1.69 -0.35 6.49
C PHE A 79 -1.14 -1.75 6.21
N ARG A 80 -1.97 -2.80 6.35
CA ARG A 80 -1.59 -4.19 6.06
C ARG A 80 -2.40 -4.70 4.89
N THR A 81 -1.72 -5.40 4.00
CA THR A 81 -2.32 -6.18 2.94
C THR A 81 -1.91 -7.63 3.10
N LYS A 82 -2.88 -8.51 3.01
CA LYS A 82 -2.71 -9.95 3.08
C LYS A 82 -3.39 -10.57 1.87
N TYR A 83 -2.69 -11.45 1.17
CA TYR A 83 -3.27 -12.29 0.15
C TYR A 83 -3.24 -13.74 0.61
N GLU A 84 -4.38 -14.42 0.48
CA GLU A 84 -4.56 -15.84 0.76
C GLU A 84 -5.17 -16.50 -0.49
N THR A 85 -4.56 -17.60 -0.93
CA THR A 85 -5.20 -18.55 -1.85
C THR A 85 -5.14 -19.94 -1.23
N GLU A 86 -6.28 -20.63 -1.25
CA GLU A 86 -6.40 -22.02 -0.81
C GLU A 86 -7.01 -22.85 -1.96
N ASN A 87 -6.25 -23.85 -2.43
CA ASN A 87 -6.77 -24.86 -3.34
C ASN A 87 -6.64 -26.26 -2.73
N ALA A 88 -7.14 -27.29 -3.41
CA ALA A 88 -7.19 -28.65 -2.85
C ALA A 88 -5.80 -29.27 -2.52
N THR A 89 -4.71 -28.67 -3.01
CA THR A 89 -3.35 -29.21 -2.93
C THR A 89 -2.32 -28.24 -2.37
N GLU A 90 -2.59 -26.93 -2.40
CA GLU A 90 -1.62 -25.88 -2.16
C GLU A 90 -2.29 -24.68 -1.46
N GLU A 91 -1.54 -24.07 -0.54
CA GLU A 91 -1.87 -22.84 0.17
C GLU A 91 -0.73 -21.86 -0.06
N MET A 92 -1.04 -20.58 -0.29
CA MET A 92 -0.05 -19.51 -0.35
C MET A 92 -0.55 -18.31 0.45
N GLU A 93 0.37 -17.70 1.19
CA GLU A 93 0.14 -16.50 1.95
C GLU A 93 1.21 -15.44 1.62
N LEU A 94 0.77 -14.24 1.27
CA LEU A 94 1.61 -13.06 1.11
C LEU A 94 1.18 -11.98 2.09
N LYS A 95 2.14 -11.28 2.69
CA LYS A 95 1.89 -10.17 3.60
C LYS A 95 2.78 -8.98 3.24
N LEU A 96 2.16 -7.81 3.18
CA LEU A 96 2.85 -6.53 3.04
C LEU A 96 2.25 -5.55 4.05
N SER A 97 3.09 -4.91 4.85
CA SER A 97 2.70 -3.91 5.83
C SER A 97 3.42 -2.61 5.53
N VAL A 98 2.73 -1.48 5.65
CA VAL A 98 3.27 -0.13 5.56
C VAL A 98 2.91 0.60 6.85
N VAL A 99 3.91 0.98 7.63
CA VAL A 99 3.76 1.76 8.86
C VAL A 99 4.07 3.21 8.52
N PHE A 100 3.11 4.11 8.71
CA PHE A 100 3.37 5.55 8.65
C PHE A 100 3.84 5.98 10.04
N GLY A 101 5.14 6.24 10.19
CA GLY A 101 5.75 6.50 11.50
C GLY A 101 5.54 7.94 11.96
N ALA A 102 6.03 8.89 11.17
CA ALA A 102 6.07 10.29 11.58
C ALA A 102 6.05 11.26 10.40
N LEU A 103 5.62 12.49 10.66
CA LEU A 103 5.91 13.65 9.82
C LEU A 103 6.92 14.53 10.53
N ALA A 104 7.99 14.93 9.86
CA ALA A 104 8.96 15.86 10.42
C ALA A 104 9.24 17.04 9.50
N GLU A 105 9.25 18.22 10.09
CA GLU A 105 9.82 19.42 9.50
C GLU A 105 11.33 19.39 9.68
N PHE A 106 12.09 19.65 8.61
CA PHE A 106 13.55 19.66 8.68
C PHE A 106 14.17 20.77 7.85
N ARG A 107 15.42 21.11 8.17
CA ARG A 107 16.25 22.05 7.41
C ARG A 107 17.14 21.31 6.44
N ASP A 108 16.77 21.41 5.16
CA ASP A 108 17.59 21.00 4.03
C ASP A 108 18.89 21.83 3.99
N SER A 109 19.97 21.24 4.47
CA SER A 109 21.22 21.97 4.75
C SER A 109 22.14 22.05 3.55
N ASP A 110 22.01 21.13 2.59
CA ASP A 110 22.83 21.07 1.38
C ASP A 110 22.07 21.49 0.10
N GLY A 111 20.75 21.66 0.20
CA GLY A 111 19.86 22.21 -0.81
C GLY A 111 19.45 21.20 -1.88
N ASP A 112 19.48 19.91 -1.58
CA ASP A 112 19.16 18.85 -2.53
C ASP A 112 17.67 18.47 -2.58
N GLY A 113 16.88 18.97 -1.60
CA GLY A 113 15.44 18.75 -1.50
C GLY A 113 15.04 17.40 -0.90
N ALA A 114 15.99 16.57 -0.46
CA ALA A 114 15.77 15.30 0.22
C ALA A 114 16.02 15.42 1.73
N TYR A 115 15.54 14.46 2.51
CA TYR A 115 15.96 14.32 3.90
C TYR A 115 17.19 13.42 3.95
N ASP A 116 18.24 13.88 4.61
CA ASP A 116 19.46 13.12 4.84
C ASP A 116 19.72 12.85 6.34
N ASP A 117 20.41 11.74 6.63
CA ASP A 117 20.84 11.45 8.00
C ASP A 117 21.74 12.57 8.54
N GLY A 118 21.37 13.09 9.71
CA GLY A 118 22.06 14.20 10.37
C GLY A 118 21.54 15.59 10.05
N GLU A 119 20.54 15.73 9.18
CA GLU A 119 19.85 17.01 8.99
C GLU A 119 19.10 17.44 10.23
N THR A 120 18.94 18.76 10.40
CA THR A 120 18.31 19.28 11.61
C THR A 120 16.80 19.23 11.48
N ILE A 121 16.20 18.34 12.27
CA ILE A 121 14.76 18.31 12.50
C ILE A 121 14.37 19.53 13.34
N VAL A 122 13.37 20.27 12.87
CA VAL A 122 12.81 21.44 13.54
C VAL A 122 11.66 21.03 14.44
N SER A 123 10.76 20.18 13.92
CA SER A 123 9.55 19.79 14.61
C SER A 123 9.01 18.47 14.03
N ALA A 124 8.36 17.63 14.83
CA ALA A 124 7.80 16.36 14.36
C ALA A 124 6.40 16.07 14.94
N TRP A 125 5.67 15.17 14.29
CA TRP A 125 4.37 14.63 14.68
C TRP A 125 4.38 13.11 14.52
N SER A 126 4.13 12.39 15.61
CA SER A 126 3.90 10.95 15.54
C SER A 126 2.57 10.67 14.84
N LEU A 127 2.57 9.67 13.95
CA LEU A 127 1.37 9.19 13.28
C LEU A 127 0.74 8.00 14.02
N GLY A 128 1.46 7.30 14.91
CA GLY A 128 0.91 6.21 15.75
C GLY A 128 1.00 6.46 17.26
N GLU A 129 0.12 5.82 18.03
CA GLU A 129 0.18 5.62 19.49
C GLU A 129 1.37 4.73 19.86
N GLY A 130 2.57 5.28 19.75
CA GLY A 130 3.75 4.61 20.27
C GLY A 130 5.02 5.17 19.67
N GLY A 131 5.66 6.09 20.40
CA GLY A 131 7.11 6.33 20.28
C GLY A 131 7.97 5.09 20.62
N GLU A 132 7.42 3.88 20.46
CA GLU A 132 8.11 2.59 20.51
C GLU A 132 8.24 1.96 19.11
N THR A 133 7.75 2.60 18.04
CA THR A 133 8.24 2.26 16.70
C THR A 133 9.65 2.82 16.60
N GLU A 134 10.60 2.09 17.17
CA GLU A 134 12.02 2.17 16.83
C GLU A 134 12.14 1.74 15.36
N LEU A 135 11.67 2.59 14.44
CA LEU A 135 11.90 2.38 13.01
C LEU A 135 13.41 2.47 12.82
N GLU A 136 14.02 1.39 12.36
CA GLU A 136 15.47 1.32 12.25
C GLU A 136 15.94 2.41 11.28
N GLY A 137 16.85 3.28 11.73
CA GLY A 137 17.35 4.40 10.92
C GLY A 137 16.47 5.66 10.91
N VAL A 138 15.27 5.64 11.49
CA VAL A 138 14.51 6.87 11.76
C VAL A 138 14.97 7.41 13.12
N PRO A 139 15.25 8.73 13.25
CA PRO A 139 15.60 9.27 14.55
C PRO A 139 14.43 9.08 15.53
N ASP A 140 14.76 8.73 16.78
CA ASP A 140 13.77 8.52 17.83
C ASP A 140 12.86 9.76 17.94
N LEU A 141 11.54 9.56 17.97
CA LEU A 141 10.55 10.64 18.12
C LEU A 141 10.84 11.54 19.34
N GLU A 142 11.37 10.97 20.42
CA GLU A 142 11.81 11.75 21.58
C GLU A 142 13.00 12.67 21.23
N GLU A 143 13.92 12.20 20.37
CA GLU A 143 15.05 12.98 19.85
C GLU A 143 14.61 14.00 18.78
N LEU A 144 13.54 13.71 18.04
CA LEU A 144 12.90 14.61 17.08
C LEU A 144 12.16 15.79 17.76
N GLY A 145 12.14 15.84 19.10
CA GLY A 145 11.43 16.86 19.87
C GLY A 145 9.91 16.72 19.80
N GLY A 146 9.40 15.57 19.35
CA GLY A 146 7.99 15.30 19.12
C GLY A 146 7.31 14.71 20.35
N ASP A 147 6.82 15.55 21.26
CA ASP A 147 5.74 15.14 22.18
C ASP A 147 4.34 15.24 21.53
N ARG A 148 4.31 15.57 20.23
CA ARG A 148 3.10 15.78 19.45
C ARG A 148 2.72 14.51 18.71
N SER A 149 1.46 14.14 18.82
CA SER A 149 0.82 13.07 18.05
C SER A 149 -0.36 13.66 17.32
N ILE A 150 -0.67 13.12 16.14
CA ILE A 150 -1.94 13.43 15.49
C ILE A 150 -3.10 12.80 16.27
N ASP A 151 -4.23 13.50 16.27
CA ASP A 151 -5.49 12.99 16.82
C ASP A 151 -6.31 12.38 15.67
N TRP A 152 -6.33 11.05 15.59
CA TRP A 152 -7.08 10.31 14.58
C TRP A 152 -8.59 10.36 14.84
N GLY A 153 -9.34 10.72 13.80
CA GLY A 153 -10.79 10.57 13.77
C GLY A 153 -11.22 9.19 13.27
N THR A 154 -12.47 8.85 13.56
CA THR A 154 -13.12 7.64 13.02
C THR A 154 -13.13 7.67 11.48
N PRO A 155 -12.71 6.58 10.80
CA PRO A 155 -12.80 6.45 9.35
C PRO A 155 -14.21 6.70 8.80
N GLU A 156 -14.28 7.43 7.69
CA GLU A 156 -15.53 7.70 6.97
C GLU A 156 -15.59 6.92 5.66
N VAL A 157 -16.68 6.17 5.44
CA VAL A 157 -16.93 5.44 4.18
C VAL A 157 -18.01 6.12 3.35
N ARG A 158 -17.77 6.25 2.04
CA ARG A 158 -18.74 6.77 1.07
C ARG A 158 -18.74 5.93 -0.18
N ASP A 159 -19.90 5.81 -0.82
CA ASP A 159 -19.99 5.22 -2.15
C ASP A 159 -19.38 6.17 -3.18
N VAL A 160 -18.66 5.60 -4.15
CA VAL A 160 -18.14 6.30 -5.32
C VAL A 160 -18.51 5.51 -6.57
N THR A 161 -18.76 6.20 -7.67
CA THR A 161 -19.03 5.56 -8.96
C THR A 161 -18.07 6.11 -10.00
N ALA A 162 -17.38 5.22 -10.70
CA ALA A 162 -16.55 5.54 -11.85
C ALA A 162 -16.84 4.50 -12.94
N ASP A 163 -17.06 4.96 -14.17
CA ASP A 163 -17.37 4.13 -15.33
C ASP A 163 -18.50 3.09 -15.15
N GLY A 164 -19.48 3.44 -14.32
CA GLY A 164 -20.62 2.58 -14.01
C GLY A 164 -20.33 1.50 -12.96
N VAL A 165 -19.08 1.37 -12.51
CA VAL A 165 -18.68 0.52 -11.39
C VAL A 165 -18.83 1.30 -10.09
N THR A 166 -19.47 0.68 -9.10
CA THR A 166 -19.61 1.27 -7.75
C THR A 166 -18.50 0.72 -6.86
N GLY A 167 -17.73 1.62 -6.26
CA GLY A 167 -16.68 1.33 -5.29
C GLY A 167 -16.94 2.03 -3.97
N LYS A 168 -15.90 2.07 -3.12
CA LYS A 168 -15.90 2.81 -1.85
C LYS A 168 -14.73 3.79 -1.82
N THR A 169 -15.00 4.98 -1.32
CA THR A 169 -13.97 5.90 -0.85
C THR A 169 -13.98 5.86 0.67
N ILE A 170 -12.83 5.57 1.28
CA ILE A 170 -12.61 5.60 2.72
C ILE A 170 -11.69 6.76 3.04
N VAL A 171 -12.02 7.58 4.04
CA VAL A 171 -11.17 8.69 4.50
C VAL A 171 -10.82 8.46 5.96
N VAL A 172 -9.53 8.39 6.26
CA VAL A 172 -9.00 8.38 7.61
C VAL A 172 -8.25 9.68 7.83
N ALA A 173 -8.61 10.46 8.85
CA ALA A 173 -8.09 11.81 9.05
C ALA A 173 -7.52 11.97 10.45
N GLY A 174 -6.25 12.36 10.53
CA GLY A 174 -5.57 12.79 11.75
C GLY A 174 -5.42 14.31 11.78
N THR A 175 -5.59 14.94 12.93
CA THR A 175 -5.49 16.41 13.05
C THR A 175 -4.26 16.86 13.84
N PHE A 176 -3.67 17.97 13.42
CA PHE A 176 -2.51 18.60 14.06
C PHE A 176 -2.95 19.63 15.12
N ASP A 177 -3.44 19.20 16.29
CA ASP A 177 -3.96 20.09 17.34
C ASP A 177 -4.95 21.17 16.82
N GLY A 178 -5.71 20.84 15.77
CA GLY A 178 -6.67 21.74 15.11
C GLY A 178 -6.09 22.78 14.14
N ALA A 179 -4.79 22.74 13.83
CA ALA A 179 -4.13 23.64 12.87
C ALA A 179 -4.21 23.16 11.41
N GLY A 180 -4.30 21.84 11.21
CA GLY A 180 -4.33 21.19 9.91
C GLY A 180 -4.67 19.70 10.04
N ALA A 181 -4.46 18.93 8.98
CA ALA A 181 -4.72 17.50 8.97
C ALA A 181 -3.77 16.69 8.09
N PHE A 182 -3.47 15.47 8.53
CA PHE A 182 -2.96 14.37 7.72
C PHE A 182 -4.14 13.47 7.34
N LEU A 183 -4.27 13.10 6.07
CA LEU A 183 -5.34 12.21 5.63
C LEU A 183 -4.79 11.08 4.78
N LEU A 184 -5.38 9.90 4.95
CA LEU A 184 -5.28 8.79 4.02
C LEU A 184 -6.65 8.60 3.38
N ARG A 185 -6.68 8.54 2.04
CA ARG A 185 -7.90 8.26 1.28
C ARG A 185 -7.73 6.99 0.47
N PHE A 186 -8.50 5.97 0.77
CA PHE A 186 -8.51 4.73 0.03
C PHE A 186 -9.65 4.74 -0.97
N HIS A 187 -9.39 4.30 -2.21
CA HIS A 187 -10.42 4.03 -3.21
C HIS A 187 -10.32 2.57 -3.64
N VAL A 188 -11.41 1.84 -3.49
CA VAL A 188 -11.48 0.40 -3.75
C VAL A 188 -12.69 0.08 -4.61
N PHE A 189 -12.51 -0.84 -5.56
CA PHE A 189 -13.53 -1.24 -6.52
C PHE A 189 -13.57 -2.77 -6.66
N GLY A 190 -14.77 -3.33 -6.82
CA GLY A 190 -14.93 -4.78 -6.98
C GLY A 190 -14.82 -5.30 -8.41
N ASP A 191 -14.59 -4.39 -9.35
CA ASP A 191 -14.42 -4.68 -10.77
C ASP A 191 -13.36 -3.73 -11.35
N PHE A 192 -12.88 -4.03 -12.55
CA PHE A 192 -11.98 -3.16 -13.28
C PHE A 192 -12.63 -1.80 -13.54
N VAL A 193 -11.90 -0.72 -13.31
CA VAL A 193 -12.43 0.64 -13.49
C VAL A 193 -11.32 1.61 -13.89
N ASP A 194 -11.61 2.54 -14.80
CA ASP A 194 -10.74 3.70 -14.97
C ASP A 194 -11.12 4.76 -13.93
N PHE A 195 -10.22 5.05 -13.01
CA PHE A 195 -10.42 6.02 -11.94
C PHE A 195 -9.32 7.08 -11.97
N GLN A 196 -9.70 8.34 -12.13
CA GLN A 196 -8.78 9.48 -12.21
C GLN A 196 -7.70 9.37 -13.31
N GLY A 197 -7.96 8.59 -14.35
CA GLY A 197 -7.03 8.38 -15.47
C GLY A 197 -6.10 7.19 -15.32
N GLU A 198 -6.27 6.39 -14.25
CA GLU A 198 -5.56 5.14 -14.01
C GLU A 198 -6.53 3.96 -14.06
N SER A 199 -6.06 2.80 -14.52
CA SER A 199 -6.86 1.57 -14.59
C SER A 199 -6.67 0.78 -13.29
N LEU A 200 -7.68 0.77 -12.44
CA LEU A 200 -7.65 0.05 -11.17
C LEU A 200 -8.16 -1.39 -11.33
N HIS A 201 -7.43 -2.31 -10.72
CA HIS A 201 -7.77 -3.73 -10.65
C HIS A 201 -8.74 -4.01 -9.48
N PRO A 202 -9.57 -5.07 -9.55
CA PRO A 202 -10.44 -5.48 -8.44
C PRO A 202 -9.70 -5.84 -7.14
N THR A 203 -8.39 -6.02 -7.19
CA THR A 203 -7.49 -6.36 -6.07
C THR A 203 -6.51 -5.23 -5.76
N SER A 204 -6.82 -4.01 -6.24
CA SER A 204 -6.03 -2.80 -6.00
C SER A 204 -6.75 -1.85 -5.05
N ALA A 205 -5.97 -1.04 -4.35
CA ALA A 205 -6.43 0.13 -3.62
C ALA A 205 -5.56 1.32 -4.03
N LYS A 206 -6.19 2.35 -4.58
CA LYS A 206 -5.56 3.66 -4.75
C LYS A 206 -5.57 4.39 -3.41
N ILE A 207 -4.43 4.92 -3.00
CA ILE A 207 -4.26 5.59 -1.71
C ILE A 207 -3.83 7.02 -1.98
N ASP A 208 -4.60 8.02 -1.53
CA ASP A 208 -4.16 9.41 -1.54
C ASP A 208 -3.60 9.76 -0.14
N ILE A 209 -2.31 10.06 -0.04
CA ILE A 209 -1.67 10.69 1.12
C ILE A 209 -1.85 12.21 1.00
N VAL A 210 -2.48 12.83 1.99
CA VAL A 210 -2.82 14.26 1.93
C VAL A 210 -2.33 15.01 3.16
N PHE A 211 -1.53 16.06 2.94
CA PHE A 211 -1.22 17.06 3.96
C PHE A 211 -2.08 18.31 3.73
N ARG A 212 -2.81 18.75 4.76
CA ARG A 212 -3.56 20.01 4.76
C ARG A 212 -3.07 20.90 5.88
N ASP A 213 -2.56 22.08 5.50
CA ASP A 213 -2.08 23.11 6.41
C ASP A 213 -1.09 22.53 7.46
N TYR A 214 -0.07 21.80 6.98
CA TYR A 214 0.97 21.26 7.86
C TYR A 214 1.59 22.40 8.70
N PRO A 215 1.70 22.26 10.04
CA PRO A 215 2.04 23.35 10.93
C PRO A 215 3.56 23.61 10.98
N PHE A 216 4.13 24.09 9.88
CA PHE A 216 5.54 24.50 9.82
C PHE A 216 5.88 25.57 10.87
N GLU A 217 6.99 25.38 11.58
CA GLU A 217 7.51 26.31 12.58
C GLU A 217 8.49 27.33 12.00
N GLU A 218 9.16 27.00 10.90
CA GLU A 218 10.09 27.87 10.18
C GLU A 218 9.65 28.11 8.74
N GLU A 219 10.21 29.13 8.07
CA GLU A 219 9.80 29.53 6.70
C GLU A 219 10.55 28.76 5.60
N ASP A 220 11.80 28.38 5.86
CA ASP A 220 12.72 27.76 4.89
C ASP A 220 12.99 26.28 5.24
N THR A 221 11.92 25.52 5.42
CA THR A 221 11.93 24.10 5.81
C THR A 221 11.06 23.25 4.88
N LEU A 222 11.35 21.96 4.85
CA LEU A 222 10.60 20.94 4.12
C LEU A 222 9.90 20.00 5.11
N VAL A 223 9.03 19.13 4.60
CA VAL A 223 8.39 18.07 5.39
C VAL A 223 8.77 16.70 4.82
N ALA A 224 9.17 15.78 5.70
CA ALA A 224 9.41 14.38 5.39
C ALA A 224 8.35 13.49 6.05
N LEU A 225 7.82 12.53 5.31
CA LEU A 225 7.05 11.40 5.82
C LEU A 225 7.99 10.22 6.02
N PHE A 226 8.17 9.82 7.27
CA PHE A 226 8.87 8.60 7.63
C PHE A 226 7.91 7.43 7.59
N MET A 227 8.29 6.40 6.84
CA MET A 227 7.52 5.16 6.73
C MET A 227 8.42 3.95 6.75
N GLU A 228 7.88 2.82 7.18
CA GLU A 228 8.54 1.52 7.12
C GLU A 228 7.65 0.52 6.41
N THR A 229 8.24 -0.32 5.58
CA THR A 229 7.56 -1.43 4.94
C THR A 229 8.10 -2.74 5.45
N GLU A 230 7.21 -3.70 5.68
CA GLU A 230 7.55 -5.08 6.02
C GLU A 230 6.87 -6.00 5.01
N SER A 231 7.65 -6.78 4.25
CA SER A 231 7.15 -7.87 3.42
C SER A 231 7.50 -9.23 4.01
N LYS A 232 6.58 -10.18 3.87
CA LYS A 232 6.75 -11.57 4.30
C LYS A 232 6.11 -12.50 3.29
N ALA A 233 6.87 -13.50 2.86
CA ALA A 233 6.43 -14.58 1.99
C ALA A 233 6.75 -15.95 2.60
N GLU A 234 5.79 -16.87 2.51
CA GLU A 234 5.97 -18.28 2.90
C GLU A 234 6.25 -19.11 1.62
N HIS A 235 7.46 -19.06 1.05
CA HIS A 235 8.09 -20.02 0.10
C HIS A 235 9.38 -19.45 -0.52
N GLU A 236 10.15 -20.29 -1.24
CA GLU A 236 11.43 -19.89 -1.88
C GLU A 236 11.27 -18.61 -2.72
N PHE A 237 11.96 -17.54 -2.30
CA PHE A 237 12.17 -16.34 -3.09
C PHE A 237 13.09 -16.68 -4.27
N GLU A 238 12.59 -16.53 -5.49
CA GLU A 238 13.47 -16.15 -6.59
C GLU A 238 13.56 -14.62 -6.55
N ASP A 239 14.74 -14.11 -6.24
CA ASP A 239 15.09 -12.70 -6.08
C ASP A 239 15.12 -12.00 -7.47
N ASP A 240 14.03 -12.14 -8.22
CA ASP A 240 13.79 -11.45 -9.47
C ASP A 240 13.05 -10.16 -9.13
N HIS A 241 13.80 -9.07 -9.06
CA HIS A 241 13.24 -7.73 -8.93
C HIS A 241 12.31 -7.45 -10.12
N ASP A 242 11.00 -7.51 -9.90
CA ASP A 242 10.00 -7.02 -10.84
C ASP A 242 10.34 -5.55 -11.18
N GLU A 243 10.44 -5.24 -12.47
CA GLU A 243 10.75 -3.89 -12.95
C GLU A 243 9.58 -2.95 -12.63
N VAL A 244 9.71 -2.18 -11.55
CA VAL A 244 8.84 -1.02 -11.28
C VAL A 244 9.03 0.01 -12.41
N GLU A 245 7.96 0.71 -12.80
CA GLU A 245 8.02 1.71 -13.88
C GLU A 245 9.11 2.77 -13.61
N GLU A 246 9.69 3.37 -14.67
CA GLU A 246 10.89 4.24 -14.57
C GLU A 246 10.67 5.49 -13.68
N ASP A 247 9.41 5.89 -13.45
CA ASP A 247 8.98 7.03 -12.63
C ASP A 247 8.27 6.64 -11.33
N GLU A 248 8.23 5.35 -10.99
CA GLU A 248 7.67 4.83 -9.75
C GLU A 248 8.75 4.24 -8.85
N GLU A 249 8.53 4.36 -7.55
CA GLU A 249 9.30 3.67 -6.52
C GLU A 249 8.36 2.77 -5.73
N GLY A 250 8.87 1.71 -5.11
CA GLY A 250 8.00 0.78 -4.40
C GLY A 250 8.70 -0.36 -3.67
N VAL A 251 7.86 -1.16 -3.01
CA VAL A 251 8.24 -2.39 -2.31
C VAL A 251 7.28 -3.49 -2.71
N ALA A 252 7.81 -4.69 -2.92
CA ALA A 252 7.03 -5.87 -3.26
C ALA A 252 7.27 -7.03 -2.29
N SER A 253 6.27 -7.89 -2.15
CA SER A 253 6.33 -9.20 -1.51
C SER A 253 5.88 -10.24 -2.51
N SER A 254 6.80 -11.08 -2.99
CA SER A 254 6.53 -12.06 -4.04
C SER A 254 6.62 -13.49 -3.51
N ALA A 255 5.85 -14.40 -4.11
CA ALA A 255 5.97 -15.84 -3.91
C ALA A 255 5.47 -16.60 -5.14
N SER A 256 5.95 -17.84 -5.30
CA SER A 256 5.59 -18.71 -6.41
C SER A 256 4.74 -19.91 -5.95
N LEU A 257 3.67 -20.22 -6.69
CA LEU A 257 2.81 -21.40 -6.49
C LEU A 257 2.70 -22.17 -7.80
N GLY A 258 3.43 -23.29 -7.92
CA GLY A 258 3.53 -24.01 -9.18
C GLY A 258 4.14 -23.13 -10.28
N ASP A 259 3.36 -22.85 -11.33
CA ASP A 259 3.79 -22.04 -12.50
C ASP A 259 3.33 -20.56 -12.39
N ARG A 260 2.80 -20.14 -11.24
CA ARG A 260 2.28 -18.79 -10.99
C ARG A 260 3.19 -18.01 -10.06
N ASN A 261 3.58 -16.80 -10.45
CA ASN A 261 4.24 -15.85 -9.57
C ASN A 261 3.23 -14.78 -9.15
N MET A 262 3.13 -14.54 -7.84
CA MET A 262 2.23 -13.55 -7.27
C MET A 262 3.03 -12.57 -6.42
N SER A 263 2.74 -11.28 -6.57
CA SER A 263 3.42 -10.21 -5.85
C SER A 263 2.39 -9.25 -5.25
N LEU A 264 2.46 -8.98 -3.94
CA LEU A 264 1.83 -7.81 -3.33
C LEU A 264 2.78 -6.63 -3.49
N VAL A 265 2.32 -5.57 -4.14
CA VAL A 265 3.16 -4.41 -4.47
C VAL A 265 2.55 -3.16 -3.86
N PHE A 266 3.40 -2.36 -3.20
CA PHE A 266 3.10 -0.99 -2.79
C PHE A 266 4.03 -0.05 -3.54
N THR A 267 3.49 0.78 -4.42
CA THR A 267 4.24 1.78 -5.19
C THR A 267 3.79 3.19 -4.85
N TRP A 268 4.65 4.15 -5.15
CA TRP A 268 4.35 5.57 -5.09
C TRP A 268 5.06 6.32 -6.21
N LYS A 269 4.49 7.45 -6.60
CA LYS A 269 5.02 8.26 -7.71
C LYS A 269 6.21 9.09 -7.26
N GLY A 270 7.15 9.34 -8.16
CA GLY A 270 8.23 10.31 -7.92
C GLY A 270 7.76 11.77 -7.77
N ASN A 271 6.46 12.05 -7.87
CA ASN A 271 5.88 13.39 -7.84
C ASN A 271 4.61 13.47 -6.96
N ALA A 272 4.38 14.64 -6.37
CA ALA A 272 3.19 15.01 -5.62
C ALA A 272 2.66 16.37 -6.08
N THR A 273 1.36 16.58 -5.93
CA THR A 273 0.73 17.89 -6.18
C THR A 273 0.83 18.77 -4.93
N VAL A 274 1.63 19.82 -5.00
CA VAL A 274 1.81 20.83 -3.93
C VAL A 274 1.17 22.15 -4.36
N ASP A 275 0.10 22.54 -3.66
CA ASP A 275 -0.71 23.73 -3.94
C ASP A 275 -1.17 23.81 -5.41
N GLY A 276 -1.44 22.65 -6.02
CA GLY A 276 -1.88 22.51 -7.41
C GLY A 276 -0.75 22.48 -8.45
N ASN A 277 0.52 22.49 -8.02
CA ASN A 277 1.67 22.32 -8.89
C ASN A 277 2.28 20.94 -8.69
N ASP A 278 2.69 20.31 -9.77
CA ASP A 278 3.40 19.05 -9.71
C ASP A 278 4.85 19.28 -9.28
N THR A 279 5.29 18.58 -8.23
CA THR A 279 6.63 18.72 -7.63
C THR A 279 7.21 17.36 -7.33
N THR A 280 8.51 17.20 -7.51
CA THR A 280 9.23 15.97 -7.17
C THR A 280 9.09 15.64 -5.69
N VAL A 281 8.85 14.36 -5.40
CA VAL A 281 8.98 13.72 -4.10
C VAL A 281 10.36 13.07 -4.08
N HIS A 282 11.15 13.37 -3.07
CA HIS A 282 12.47 12.77 -2.91
C HIS A 282 12.37 11.59 -1.95
N THR A 283 12.83 10.41 -2.37
CA THR A 283 12.87 9.22 -1.53
C THR A 283 14.29 8.98 -1.02
N THR A 284 14.45 8.85 0.29
CA THR A 284 15.69 8.41 0.93
C THR A 284 15.45 7.06 1.61
N VAL A 285 16.26 6.05 1.27
CA VAL A 285 16.28 4.76 2.01
C VAL A 285 17.12 4.92 3.26
N LEU A 286 16.50 4.80 4.43
CA LEU A 286 17.13 5.01 5.73
C LEU A 286 17.74 3.72 6.29
N ALA A 287 17.03 2.60 6.13
CA ALA A 287 17.47 1.29 6.54
C ALA A 287 16.86 0.20 5.65
N GLU A 288 17.56 -0.91 5.55
CA GLU A 288 17.11 -2.12 4.87
C GLU A 288 17.65 -3.33 5.64
N LYS A 289 16.76 -4.28 5.91
CA LYS A 289 17.04 -5.47 6.69
C LYS A 289 16.31 -6.67 6.11
N THR A 290 16.98 -7.81 6.14
CA THR A 290 16.40 -9.09 5.70
C THR A 290 16.68 -10.14 6.76
N GLU A 291 15.62 -10.79 7.21
CA GLU A 291 15.66 -11.89 8.16
C GLU A 291 15.07 -13.14 7.51
N SER A 292 15.73 -14.28 7.71
CA SER A 292 15.23 -15.58 7.23
C SER A 292 15.08 -16.53 8.41
N GLU A 293 13.89 -17.08 8.59
CA GLU A 293 13.60 -18.10 9.60
C GLU A 293 13.24 -19.43 8.90
N ALA A 294 13.76 -20.54 9.41
CA ALA A 294 13.46 -21.86 8.89
C ALA A 294 12.72 -22.69 9.94
N GLU A 295 11.47 -23.06 9.66
CA GLU A 295 10.63 -23.89 10.54
C GLU A 295 10.08 -25.09 9.76
N GLU A 296 10.27 -26.30 10.29
CA GLU A 296 9.71 -27.57 9.78
C GLU A 296 9.85 -27.90 8.27
N GLY A 297 10.75 -27.24 7.54
CA GLY A 297 10.98 -27.46 6.11
C GLY A 297 10.49 -26.33 5.21
N GLU A 298 9.92 -25.28 5.81
CA GLU A 298 9.57 -24.02 5.17
C GLU A 298 10.62 -22.97 5.55
N THR A 299 10.93 -22.09 4.60
CA THR A 299 11.77 -20.91 4.84
C THR A 299 10.87 -19.70 4.68
N GLU A 300 10.83 -18.87 5.70
CA GLU A 300 10.15 -17.60 5.71
C GLU A 300 11.21 -16.50 5.57
N GLU A 301 11.04 -15.64 4.58
CA GLU A 301 11.86 -14.45 4.41
C GLU A 301 11.04 -13.20 4.74
N LYS A 302 11.64 -12.35 5.57
CA LYS A 302 11.09 -11.08 6.02
C LYS A 302 12.01 -9.98 5.53
N HIS A 303 11.48 -9.01 4.78
CA HIS A 303 12.23 -7.82 4.38
C HIS A 303 11.61 -6.58 5.03
N GLU A 304 12.46 -5.78 5.67
CA GLU A 304 12.10 -4.52 6.31
C GLU A 304 12.85 -3.39 5.60
N LYS A 305 12.16 -2.31 5.22
CA LYS A 305 12.76 -1.11 4.63
C LYS A 305 12.17 0.14 5.26
N ALA A 306 13.01 1.07 5.67
CA ALA A 306 12.60 2.38 6.17
C ALA A 306 12.93 3.46 5.14
N PHE A 307 11.98 4.38 4.94
CA PHE A 307 12.05 5.46 3.96
C PHE A 307 11.75 6.81 4.60
N ALA A 308 12.36 7.86 4.05
CA ALA A 308 11.87 9.23 4.17
C ALA A 308 11.39 9.69 2.79
N LEU A 309 10.11 10.08 2.69
CA LEU A 309 9.55 10.75 1.52
C LEU A 309 9.48 12.25 1.78
N THR A 310 10.28 13.04 1.08
CA THR A 310 10.34 14.49 1.27
C THR A 310 9.50 15.23 0.24
N TYR A 311 8.76 16.22 0.74
CA TYR A 311 7.85 17.04 -0.06
C TYR A 311 8.25 18.52 -0.02
N ALA A 312 8.06 19.18 -1.16
CA ALA A 312 8.11 20.64 -1.21
C ALA A 312 7.07 21.25 -0.26
N ARG A 313 7.43 22.37 0.37
CA ARG A 313 6.54 23.11 1.27
C ARG A 313 5.28 23.56 0.56
N GLY A 314 4.11 23.30 1.16
CA GLY A 314 2.83 23.81 0.68
C GLY A 314 1.72 23.70 1.72
N THR A 315 0.57 24.31 1.40
CA THR A 315 -0.64 24.26 2.24
C THR A 315 -1.50 23.04 1.94
N ASN A 316 -1.44 22.51 0.73
CA ASN A 316 -2.13 21.31 0.33
C ASN A 316 -1.22 20.45 -0.53
N ILE A 317 -0.81 19.31 0.02
CA ILE A 317 0.06 18.34 -0.65
C ILE A 317 -0.75 17.07 -0.85
N VAL A 318 -0.74 16.51 -2.05
CA VAL A 318 -1.42 15.26 -2.40
C VAL A 318 -0.42 14.36 -3.13
N HIS A 319 -0.24 13.15 -2.61
CA HIS A 319 0.61 12.12 -3.18
C HIS A 319 -0.21 10.84 -3.30
N ASP A 320 -0.06 10.10 -4.40
CA ASP A 320 -1.01 9.06 -4.80
C ASP A 320 -0.35 7.66 -4.88
N PRO A 321 0.08 7.05 -3.77
CA PRO A 321 0.52 5.65 -3.78
C PRO A 321 -0.57 4.66 -4.21
N GLU A 322 -0.13 3.48 -4.62
CA GLU A 322 -1.00 2.37 -4.98
C GLU A 322 -0.55 1.08 -4.27
N MET A 323 -1.53 0.28 -3.85
CA MET A 323 -1.32 -1.08 -3.37
C MET A 323 -2.09 -2.04 -4.26
N PHE A 324 -1.44 -3.06 -4.81
CA PHE A 324 -2.10 -4.03 -5.67
C PHE A 324 -1.47 -5.42 -5.60
N LEU A 325 -2.27 -6.41 -5.99
CA LEU A 325 -1.80 -7.77 -6.24
C LEU A 325 -1.47 -7.91 -7.73
N SER A 326 -0.21 -8.16 -8.03
CA SER A 326 0.27 -8.53 -9.37
C SER A 326 0.37 -10.05 -9.49
N SER A 327 0.13 -10.56 -10.70
CA SER A 327 0.35 -11.97 -11.02
C SER A 327 0.98 -12.10 -12.40
N ALA A 328 2.09 -12.83 -12.50
CA ALA A 328 2.73 -13.18 -13.76
C ALA A 328 2.56 -14.69 -14.04
N ASP A 329 2.05 -15.03 -15.22
CA ASP A 329 2.07 -16.40 -15.72
C ASP A 329 3.41 -16.68 -16.43
N GLU A 330 4.04 -17.85 -16.20
CA GLU A 330 5.35 -18.28 -16.75
C GLU A 330 5.53 -18.10 -18.28
N ASN A 331 4.45 -17.97 -19.03
CA ASN A 331 4.52 -17.76 -20.48
C ASN A 331 4.82 -16.31 -20.89
N GLY A 332 4.96 -15.38 -19.93
CA GLY A 332 5.15 -13.95 -20.20
C GLY A 332 4.00 -13.34 -21.02
N VAL A 333 2.87 -14.04 -21.09
CA VAL A 333 1.63 -13.51 -21.61
C VAL A 333 0.96 -12.89 -20.41
N GLU A 334 1.17 -11.59 -20.22
CA GLU A 334 0.30 -10.79 -19.35
C GLU A 334 -1.14 -11.14 -19.74
N THR A 335 -1.85 -11.83 -18.87
CA THR A 335 -3.24 -12.21 -19.10
C THR A 335 -4.10 -10.96 -18.93
N GLU A 336 -4.11 -10.15 -19.99
CA GLU A 336 -4.88 -8.93 -20.24
C GLU A 336 -5.01 -7.98 -19.04
N THR A 337 -3.89 -7.33 -18.71
CA THR A 337 -3.85 -6.05 -18.00
C THR A 337 -4.30 -4.92 -18.97
N SER A 338 -5.50 -4.37 -18.73
CA SER A 338 -6.09 -3.16 -19.32
C SER A 338 -6.44 -3.13 -20.83
N PRO A 339 -7.72 -2.86 -21.19
CA PRO A 339 -8.13 -2.66 -22.58
C PRO A 339 -7.83 -1.26 -23.18
N ALA A 340 -7.20 -0.29 -22.48
CA ALA A 340 -7.12 1.07 -23.04
C ALA A 340 -6.00 2.02 -22.56
N ALA A 341 -4.72 1.70 -22.74
CA ALA A 341 -3.67 2.69 -23.07
C ALA A 341 -2.38 2.01 -23.56
N GLY A 342 -2.04 2.11 -24.85
CA GLY A 342 -0.74 1.63 -25.37
C GLY A 342 0.38 2.69 -25.26
N PRO A 343 1.63 2.40 -25.71
CA PRO A 343 2.19 1.14 -26.16
C PRO A 343 3.41 0.64 -25.34
N MET A 344 3.48 -0.68 -25.15
CA MET A 344 4.68 -1.53 -25.29
C MET A 344 6.05 -0.94 -24.91
N LEU A 345 6.62 -1.42 -23.80
CA LEU A 345 8.06 -1.57 -23.67
C LEU A 345 8.41 -2.96 -23.11
N VAL A 346 8.60 -3.89 -24.05
CA VAL A 346 9.38 -5.11 -23.81
C VAL A 346 10.84 -4.71 -23.78
N LEU A 347 11.58 -4.99 -22.69
CA LEU A 347 13.04 -5.03 -22.76
C LEU A 347 13.65 -6.20 -21.97
N LEU A 348 13.81 -7.30 -22.71
CA LEU A 348 14.85 -8.30 -22.45
C LEU A 348 16.24 -7.63 -22.39
N GLY A 349 16.86 -7.63 -21.21
CA GLY A 349 18.25 -8.05 -21.00
C GLY A 349 19.42 -7.08 -21.29
N VAL A 350 20.14 -6.81 -20.19
CA VAL A 350 21.60 -6.60 -20.02
C VAL A 350 22.12 -5.15 -20.01
N ALA A 351 22.63 -4.69 -18.84
CA ALA A 351 24.00 -4.16 -18.73
C ALA A 351 24.54 -4.01 -17.27
N LEU A 352 25.72 -4.58 -17.06
CA LEU A 352 26.67 -4.36 -15.95
C LEU A 352 27.29 -2.95 -15.93
N LEU A 353 27.53 -2.44 -14.70
CA LEU A 353 28.65 -1.58 -14.21
C LEU A 353 28.95 -0.22 -14.87
N ALA A 354 28.94 0.86 -14.04
CA ALA A 354 29.93 1.96 -14.13
C ALA A 354 30.06 2.83 -12.85
N VAL A 355 30.91 2.44 -11.89
CA VAL A 355 31.63 3.45 -11.07
C VAL A 355 32.92 3.80 -11.80
N ALA A 356 32.88 4.87 -12.59
CA ALA A 356 34.03 5.39 -13.33
C ALA A 356 34.87 6.34 -12.46
N ALA A 357 36.05 5.88 -12.08
CA ALA A 357 37.11 6.74 -11.56
C ALA A 357 37.67 7.69 -12.63
N ARG A 358 37.88 8.98 -12.29
CA ARG A 358 39.00 9.88 -12.71
C ARG A 358 38.71 11.34 -12.28
N ARG A 359 39.64 12.24 -11.98
CA ARG A 359 41.04 12.29 -11.47
C ARG A 359 41.45 13.78 -11.49
N ARG A 360 42.17 14.24 -10.46
CA ARG A 360 43.16 15.34 -10.43
C ARG A 360 42.69 16.80 -10.55
N LEU A 361 42.92 17.56 -9.47
CA LEU A 361 44.12 18.40 -9.35
C LEU A 361 44.87 18.07 -8.06
#